data_AF-A0A354EPW5-F1
#
_entry.id   AF-A0A354EPW5-F1
#
_cell.length_a   1.000
_cell.length_b   1.000
_cell.length_c   1.000
_cell.angle_alpha   90.00
_cell.angle_beta   90.00
_cell.angle_gamma   90.00
#
_symmetry.space_group_name_H-M   'P 1'
#
loop_
_entity.id
_entity.type
_entity.pdbx_description
1 polymer ?
#
loop_
_entity_poly.entity_id
_entity_poly.type
_entity_poly.pdbx_seq_one_letter_code
_entity_poly.pdbx_strand_id
1 'polypeptide(L)'
;DNCHVRVAFAANDERTAKRISDTLGTATELRAMRNYAGHRLSPWLGHLMVSRQETARPLLTPGEVMQLPVDEALVLAAGCAPIRARKVRYY
;
A
#
# COMPACT_ATOMS: atom_id res chain seq x y z
N ASP A 1 2.72 22.80 0.87
CA ASP A 1 4.10 22.42 0.53
C ASP A 1 4.36 22.65 -0.94
N ASN A 2 5.32 23.52 -1.27
CA ASN A 2 5.67 23.94 -2.63
C ASN A 2 7.03 23.36 -3.06
N CYS A 3 7.21 22.05 -2.87
CA CYS A 3 8.47 21.38 -3.21
C CYS A 3 8.27 20.55 -4.48
N HIS A 4 9.12 20.77 -5.49
CA HIS A 4 9.09 19.99 -6.74
C HIS A 4 9.52 18.53 -6.53
N VAL A 5 10.46 18.30 -5.60
CA VAL A 5 10.91 16.96 -5.21
C VAL A 5 10.89 16.83 -3.70
N ARG A 6 10.42 15.70 -3.20
CA ARG A 6 10.47 15.33 -1.77
C ARG A 6 11.08 13.95 -1.64
N VAL A 7 11.99 13.81 -0.69
CA VAL A 7 12.60 12.52 -0.36
C VAL A 7 12.24 12.19 1.07
N ALA A 8 11.71 11.00 1.30
CA ALA A 8 11.37 10.49 2.62
C ALA A 8 12.10 9.17 2.89
N PHE A 9 12.53 9.00 4.13
CA PHE A 9 13.08 7.76 4.66
C PHE A 9 12.11 7.19 5.70
N ALA A 10 12.54 6.16 6.43
CA ALA A 10 11.82 5.66 7.60
C ALA A 10 11.44 6.82 8.53
N ALA A 11 10.14 6.99 8.75
CA ALA A 11 9.62 8.01 9.66
C ALA A 11 9.68 7.49 11.11
N ASN A 12 10.14 8.33 12.03
CA ASN A 12 10.23 7.96 13.45
C ASN A 12 8.93 8.19 14.22
N ASP A 13 8.02 9.03 13.71
CA ASP A 13 6.75 9.34 14.33
C ASP A 13 5.57 9.05 13.39
N GLU A 14 4.46 8.63 13.99
CA GLU A 14 3.25 8.24 13.27
C GLU A 14 2.64 9.40 12.46
N ARG A 15 2.75 10.63 12.96
CA ARG A 15 2.18 11.81 12.28
C ARG A 15 2.90 12.09 10.97
N THR A 16 4.23 12.00 10.94
CA THR A 16 5.04 12.12 9.73
C THR A 16 4.80 10.94 8.80
N ALA A 17 4.75 9.71 9.33
CA ALA A 17 4.46 8.52 8.55
C ALA A 17 3.10 8.61 7.84
N LYS A 18 2.07 9.08 8.55
CA LYS A 18 0.74 9.32 7.99
C LYS A 18 0.77 10.37 6.89
N ARG A 19 1.45 11.49 7.09
CA ARG A 19 1.61 12.52 6.04
C ARG A 19 2.28 11.98 4.78
N ILE A 20 3.30 11.15 4.93
CA ILE A 20 3.99 10.51 3.79
C ILE A 20 3.03 9.55 3.07
N SER A 21 2.35 8.67 3.82
CA SER A 21 1.32 7.75 3.30
C SER A 21 0.24 8.49 2.52
N ASP A 22 -0.30 9.56 3.10
CA ASP A 22 -1.36 10.37 2.46
C ASP A 22 -0.84 11.06 1.18
N THR A 23 0.44 11.46 1.15
CA THR A 23 1.06 12.07 -0.03
C THR A 23 1.32 11.05 -1.15
N LEU A 24 1.60 9.80 -0.81
CA LEU A 24 1.78 8.70 -1.78
C LEU A 24 0.48 8.33 -2.48
N GLY A 25 -0.66 8.54 -1.82
CA GLY A 25 -1.98 8.21 -2.32
C GLY A 25 -2.38 6.75 -2.12
N THR A 26 -3.41 6.34 -2.84
CA THR A 26 -4.02 5.01 -2.73
C THR A 26 -3.81 4.20 -4.00
N ALA A 27 -3.61 2.90 -3.84
CA ALA A 27 -3.57 1.91 -4.90
C ALA A 27 -4.87 1.10 -4.89
N THR A 28 -5.25 0.61 -6.07
CA THR A 28 -6.37 -0.32 -6.22
C THR A 28 -5.88 -1.75 -5.97
N GLU A 29 -6.47 -2.43 -4.99
CA GLU A 29 -6.22 -3.85 -4.71
C GLU A 29 -7.45 -4.67 -5.12
N LEU A 30 -7.25 -5.72 -5.93
CA LEU A 30 -8.29 -6.66 -6.32
C LEU A 30 -8.39 -7.77 -5.27
N ARG A 31 -9.37 -7.67 -4.36
CA ARG A 31 -9.62 -8.69 -3.35
C ARG A 31 -10.67 -9.68 -3.86
N ALA A 32 -10.25 -10.91 -4.14
CA ALA A 32 -11.17 -12.00 -4.45
C ALA A 32 -11.78 -12.55 -3.15
N MET A 33 -13.09 -12.35 -2.96
CA MET A 33 -13.84 -12.89 -1.83
C MET A 33 -14.59 -14.14 -2.31
N ARG A 34 -14.19 -15.32 -1.77
CA ARG A 34 -14.89 -16.57 -2.03
C ARG A 34 -15.89 -16.80 -0.91
N ASN A 35 -17.17 -16.63 -1.21
CA ASN A 35 -18.24 -16.89 -0.27
C ASN A 35 -18.76 -18.32 -0.50
N TYR A 36 -18.62 -19.17 0.52
CA TYR A 36 -19.18 -20.52 0.52
C TYR A 36 -20.61 -20.43 1.07
N ALA A 37 -21.61 -20.51 0.20
CA ALA A 37 -23.00 -20.62 0.59
C ALA A 37 -23.44 -22.09 0.45
N GLY A 38 -23.49 -22.80 1.57
CA GLY A 38 -23.98 -24.17 1.61
C GLY A 38 -24.35 -24.58 3.04
N HIS A 39 -25.58 -25.05 3.22
CA HIS A 39 -26.02 -25.67 4.46
C HIS A 39 -25.17 -26.93 4.68
N ARG A 40 -24.56 -27.09 5.87
CA ARG A 40 -23.60 -28.17 6.20
C ARG A 40 -24.15 -29.61 6.05
N LEU A 41 -25.43 -29.77 5.69
CA LEU A 41 -26.16 -31.04 5.60
C LEU A 41 -26.82 -31.31 4.22
N SER A 42 -26.53 -30.52 3.17
CA SER A 42 -27.19 -30.72 1.86
C SER A 42 -26.39 -31.64 0.91
N PRO A 43 -27.01 -32.63 0.25
CA PRO A 43 -26.30 -33.68 -0.52
C PRO A 43 -25.57 -33.25 -1.79
N TRP A 44 -25.85 -32.05 -2.31
CA TRP A 44 -25.21 -31.52 -3.52
C TRP A 44 -24.66 -30.13 -3.21
N LEU A 45 -23.33 -29.99 -3.34
CA LEU A 45 -22.54 -28.83 -2.94
C LEU A 45 -23.20 -27.51 -3.38
N GLY A 46 -23.49 -26.65 -2.41
CA GLY A 46 -24.05 -25.32 -2.62
C GLY A 46 -23.17 -24.44 -3.51
N HIS A 47 -23.84 -23.61 -4.31
CA HIS A 47 -23.24 -22.70 -5.27
C HIS A 47 -22.04 -21.93 -4.69
N LEU A 48 -20.86 -22.10 -5.29
CA LEU A 48 -19.66 -21.35 -4.94
C LEU A 48 -19.73 -19.96 -5.61
N MET A 49 -19.99 -18.92 -4.82
CA MET A 49 -19.99 -17.55 -5.31
C MET A 49 -18.59 -16.95 -5.11
N VAL A 50 -17.87 -16.75 -6.22
CA VAL A 50 -16.62 -15.97 -6.21
C VAL A 50 -16.96 -14.54 -6.59
N SER A 51 -16.96 -13.65 -5.61
CA SER A 51 -17.07 -12.20 -5.83
C SER A 51 -15.66 -11.62 -5.95
N ARG A 52 -15.44 -10.72 -6.92
CA ARG A 52 -14.23 -9.90 -7.00
C ARG A 52 -14.61 -8.50 -6.56
N GLN A 53 -13.96 -8.00 -5.52
CA GLN A 53 -14.18 -6.65 -5.02
C GLN A 53 -12.90 -5.84 -5.19
N GLU A 54 -13.01 -4.69 -5.83
CA GLU A 54 -11.93 -3.72 -5.89
C GLU A 54 -11.98 -2.89 -4.60
N THR A 55 -10.90 -2.91 -3.81
CA THR A 55 -10.79 -2.15 -2.57
C THR A 55 -9.61 -1.19 -2.66
N ALA A 56 -9.84 0.08 -2.33
CA ALA A 56 -8.77 1.07 -2.27
C ALA A 56 -7.93 0.85 -0.99
N ARG A 57 -6.61 0.71 -1.15
CA ARG A 57 -5.64 0.59 -0.06
C ARG A 57 -4.58 1.69 -0.21
N PRO A 58 -4.04 2.28 0.88
CA PRO A 58 -2.85 3.12 0.77
C PRO A 58 -1.72 2.41 0.03
N LEU A 59 -1.01 3.13 -0.87
CA LEU A 59 0.11 2.55 -1.61
C LEU A 59 1.19 2.02 -0.66
N LEU A 60 1.48 2.78 0.39
CA LEU A 60 2.19 2.34 1.58
C LEU A 60 1.42 2.83 2.79
N THR A 61 1.18 1.95 3.75
CA THR A 61 0.59 2.29 5.04
C THR A 61 1.58 3.08 5.89
N PRO A 62 1.11 3.87 6.88
CA PRO A 62 2.00 4.56 7.80
C PRO A 62 2.99 3.61 8.51
N GLY A 63 2.55 2.41 8.90
CA GLY A 63 3.41 1.39 9.49
C GLY A 63 4.51 0.92 8.54
N GLU A 64 4.19 0.67 7.27
CA GLU A 64 5.18 0.30 6.24
C GLU A 64 6.18 1.44 5.96
N VAL A 65 5.73 2.71 6.02
CA VAL A 65 6.63 3.88 5.91
C VAL A 65 7.61 3.94 7.08
N MET A 66 7.16 3.66 8.31
CA MET A 66 8.04 3.66 9.49
C MET A 66 9.05 2.51 9.46
N GLN A 67 8.69 1.38 8.83
CA GLN A 67 9.54 0.19 8.72
C GLN A 67 10.37 0.15 7.42
N LEU A 68 10.51 1.27 6.73
CA LEU A 68 11.32 1.33 5.51
C LEU A 68 12.78 0.90 5.78
N PRO A 69 13.36 0.03 4.93
CA PRO A 69 14.76 -0.35 5.04
C PRO A 69 15.70 0.86 5.00
N VAL A 70 16.82 0.78 5.72
CA VAL A 70 17.80 1.88 5.83
C VAL A 70 18.47 2.19 4.49
N ASP A 71 18.52 1.22 3.58
CA ASP A 71 19.06 1.37 2.22
C ASP A 71 18.02 1.82 1.19
N GLU A 72 16.79 2.14 1.60
CA GLU A 72 15.73 2.59 0.71
C GLU A 72 15.23 4.00 1.03
N ALA A 73 14.61 4.64 0.04
CA ALA A 73 14.01 5.96 0.13
C ALA A 73 12.79 6.07 -0.78
N LEU A 74 11.83 6.90 -0.39
CA LEU A 74 10.71 7.29 -1.22
C LEU A 74 10.99 8.64 -1.86
N VAL A 75 10.92 8.71 -3.18
CA VAL A 75 11.12 9.94 -3.95
C VAL A 75 9.82 10.32 -4.63
N LEU A 76 9.33 11.50 -4.29
CA LEU A 76 8.12 12.13 -4.82
C LEU A 76 8.56 13.29 -5.69
N ALA A 77 8.56 13.10 -7.02
CA ALA A 77 8.80 14.16 -7.98
C ALA A 77 7.47 14.60 -8.60
N ALA A 78 7.22 15.91 -8.66
CA ALA A 78 5.98 16.44 -9.21
C ALA A 78 5.80 16.01 -10.68
N GLY A 79 4.62 15.47 -11.01
CA GLY A 79 4.32 14.95 -12.35
C GLY A 79 4.80 13.52 -12.60
N CYS A 80 5.47 12.89 -11.63
CA CYS A 80 5.90 11.50 -11.70
C CYS A 80 5.12 10.63 -10.70
N ALA A 81 4.99 9.34 -11.01
CA ALA A 81 4.56 8.36 -10.03
C ALA A 81 5.58 8.28 -8.87
N PRO A 82 5.15 7.97 -7.64
CA PRO A 82 6.07 7.78 -6.52
C PRO A 82 7.13 6.71 -6.82
N ILE A 83 8.38 7.00 -6.48
CA ILE A 83 9.52 6.12 -6.77
C ILE A 83 10.06 5.56 -5.46
N ARG A 84 10.17 4.24 -5.38
CA ARG A 84 10.93 3.55 -4.32
C ARG A 84 12.37 3.35 -4.79
N ALA A 85 13.27 4.15 -4.26
CA ALA A 85 14.67 4.20 -4.65
C ALA A 85 15.57 3.46 -3.65
N ARG A 86 16.65 2.84 -4.15
CA ARG A 86 17.71 2.26 -3.33
C ARG A 86 18.87 3.25 -3.23
N LYS A 87 19.37 3.47 -2.01
CA LYS A 87 20.48 4.40 -1.73
C LYS A 87 21.78 3.85 -2.31
N VAL A 88 22.50 4.70 -3.01
CA VAL A 88 23.89 4.44 -3.40
C VAL A 88 24.78 4.80 -2.21
N ARG A 89 25.57 3.84 -1.72
CA ARG A 89 26.57 4.08 -0.68
C ARG A 89 27.88 4.47 -1.34
N TYR A 90 28.39 5.65 -1.01
CA TYR A 90 29.74 6.07 -1.35
C TYR A 90 30.60 5.94 -0.08
N TYR A 91 31.76 5.32 -0.19
CA TYR A 91 32.73 5.13 0.90
C TYR A 91 33.92 6.06 0.70
#